data_AF-A0A1Q2CXU1-F1
#
_entry.id   AF-A0A1Q2CXU1-F1
#
_cell.length_a   1.000
_cell.length_b   1.000
_cell.length_c   1.000
_cell.angle_alpha   90.00
_cell.angle_beta   90.00
_cell.angle_gamma   90.00
#
_symmetry.space_group_name_H-M   'P 1'
#
loop_
_entity.id
_entity.type
_entity.pdbx_description
1 polymer ?
#
loop_
_entity_poly.entity_id
_entity_poly.type
_entity_poly.pdbx_seq_one_letter_code
_entity_poly.pdbx_strand_id
1 'polypeptide(L)'
;MVALSAVAFLAQPANADIDVYITPGKHNVNGRQWNTACERYSSTVTRCRTDIYATQISLKNGRYVSTNGWVFNNLTYKASPRTQWSNNNLGKTAEWTSADGRRWYTQCDTPTTGRNGCRSYIWGTAISAKASSSGTTYVQQEGWQFNNMVRFTNDVYATYSGTGPKTITLPRGATELYVIGTHRGESNFMVHGLDSGNRVTDYVINEIGTTRGAGAVGIYDDDTTKLDVEADGHWTLVVKPLSAAPTLTASGLSGRGSDILWYYGPARSFTLTHDGESNFIVSQETAEDYRGLVNEIGAYSASRPFLAGPSIIELMADGNWSIR
;
A
#
# COMPACT_ATOMS: atom_id res chain seq x y z
N MET A 1 32.50 22.36 43.48
CA MET A 1 31.28 21.91 42.76
C MET A 1 31.08 22.83 41.56
N VAL A 2 31.33 22.34 40.35
CA VAL A 2 31.06 23.09 39.10
C VAL A 2 29.80 22.48 38.50
N ALA A 3 28.73 23.26 38.40
CA ALA A 3 27.47 22.83 37.81
C ALA A 3 27.59 22.91 36.28
N LEU A 4 27.59 21.76 35.60
CA LEU A 4 27.39 21.69 34.16
C LEU A 4 25.90 21.93 33.88
N SER A 5 25.58 23.03 33.19
CA SER A 5 24.25 23.27 32.62
C SER A 5 24.18 22.54 31.28
N ALA A 6 23.33 21.52 31.19
CA ALA A 6 23.02 20.84 29.93
C ALA A 6 22.05 21.72 29.12
N VAL A 7 22.51 22.26 28.00
CA VAL A 7 21.65 22.89 27.01
C VAL A 7 20.97 21.76 26.23
N ALA A 8 19.67 21.57 26.47
CA ALA A 8 18.85 20.65 25.69
C ALA A 8 18.66 21.22 24.28
N PHE A 9 19.28 20.59 23.27
CA PHE A 9 18.92 20.82 21.88
C PHE A 9 17.53 20.23 21.63
N LEU A 10 16.52 21.09 21.46
CA LEU A 10 15.23 20.67 20.94
C LEU A 10 15.43 20.19 19.50
N ALA A 11 15.21 18.90 19.26
CA ALA A 11 15.18 18.34 17.92
C ALA A 11 14.09 19.06 17.12
N GLN A 12 14.48 19.71 16.01
CA GLN A 12 13.50 20.26 15.08
C GLN A 12 12.66 19.12 14.50
N PRO A 13 11.34 19.31 14.32
CA PRO A 13 10.52 18.32 13.64
C PRO A 13 11.05 18.12 12.21
N ALA A 14 11.26 16.87 11.81
CA ALA A 14 11.62 16.54 10.44
C ALA A 14 10.48 17.00 9.51
N ASN A 15 10.69 18.09 8.78
CA ASN A 15 9.83 18.41 7.65
C ASN A 15 9.95 17.25 6.66
N ALA A 16 8.84 16.64 6.27
CA ALA A 16 8.85 15.67 5.20
C ALA A 16 9.39 16.37 3.94
N ASP A 17 10.59 16.01 3.53
CA ASP A 17 11.20 16.54 2.31
C ASP A 17 10.24 16.32 1.13
N ILE A 18 10.05 17.36 0.33
CA ILE A 18 9.17 17.31 -0.84
C ILE A 18 9.62 16.20 -1.79
N ASP A 19 8.69 15.31 -2.15
CA ASP A 19 8.98 14.27 -3.12
C ASP A 19 8.99 14.85 -4.53
N VAL A 20 10.19 15.22 -4.98
CA VAL A 20 10.43 15.83 -6.29
C VAL A 20 9.97 14.95 -7.44
N TYR A 21 9.81 13.64 -7.24
CA TYR A 21 9.49 12.70 -8.31
C TYR A 21 8.00 12.62 -8.63
N ILE A 22 7.13 13.11 -7.74
CA ILE A 22 5.67 13.00 -7.88
C ILE A 22 4.91 14.30 -7.60
N THR A 23 5.59 15.34 -7.12
CA THR A 23 5.00 16.64 -6.82
C THR A 23 5.17 17.57 -8.02
N PRO A 24 4.09 17.98 -8.72
CA PRO A 24 4.22 18.87 -9.88
C PRO A 24 4.85 20.22 -9.53
N GLY A 25 5.52 20.84 -10.50
CA GLY A 25 6.14 22.15 -10.39
C GLY A 25 7.67 22.12 -10.27
N LYS A 26 8.25 23.30 -10.06
CA LYS A 26 9.70 23.49 -9.89
C LYS A 26 10.06 23.49 -8.41
N HIS A 27 11.10 22.73 -8.07
CA HIS A 27 11.57 22.55 -6.69
C HIS A 27 13.07 22.74 -6.60
N ASN A 28 13.55 23.27 -5.47
CA ASN A 28 14.97 23.28 -5.14
C ASN A 28 15.18 22.36 -3.94
N VAL A 29 15.83 21.21 -4.16
CA VAL A 29 16.04 20.18 -3.14
C VAL A 29 17.47 19.69 -3.22
N ASN A 30 18.16 19.67 -2.08
CA ASN A 30 19.57 19.25 -1.94
C ASN A 30 20.51 19.99 -2.91
N GLY A 31 20.29 21.30 -3.11
CA GLY A 31 21.11 22.14 -4.00
C GLY A 31 20.88 21.89 -5.50
N ARG A 32 19.87 21.12 -5.87
CA ARG A 32 19.54 20.81 -7.27
C ARG A 32 18.16 21.35 -7.62
N GLN A 33 18.00 21.77 -8.88
CA GLN A 33 16.72 22.25 -9.38
C GLN A 33 16.00 21.10 -10.10
N TRP A 34 14.75 20.89 -9.72
CA TRP A 34 13.88 19.85 -10.23
C TRP A 34 12.64 20.49 -10.86
N ASN A 35 12.09 19.84 -11.88
CA ASN A 35 10.83 20.24 -12.48
C ASN A 35 10.03 19.00 -12.82
N THR A 36 8.84 18.87 -12.24
CA THR A 36 8.02 17.67 -12.39
C THR A 36 6.67 18.02 -12.98
N ALA A 37 6.23 17.22 -13.95
CA ALA A 37 4.91 17.28 -14.54
C ALA A 37 4.28 15.90 -14.49
N CYS A 38 2.99 15.82 -14.12
CA CYS A 38 2.27 14.56 -14.01
C CYS A 38 1.08 14.53 -14.96
N GLU A 39 0.82 13.35 -15.51
CA GLU A 39 -0.27 13.08 -16.44
C GLU A 39 -0.92 11.72 -16.12
N ARG A 40 -2.17 11.53 -16.55
CA ARG A 40 -2.78 10.19 -16.51
C ARG A 40 -2.11 9.29 -17.53
N TYR A 41 -1.52 8.20 -17.05
CA TYR A 41 -0.93 7.16 -17.89
C TYR A 41 -1.96 6.11 -18.29
N SER A 42 -2.87 5.80 -17.38
CA SER A 42 -4.06 4.97 -17.64
C SER A 42 -5.25 5.50 -16.83
N SER A 43 -6.38 4.81 -16.86
CA SER A 43 -7.53 5.09 -15.98
C SER A 43 -7.18 4.98 -14.49
N THR A 44 -6.17 4.18 -14.14
CA THR A 44 -5.81 3.85 -12.75
C THR A 44 -4.39 4.26 -12.34
N VAL A 45 -3.54 4.65 -13.29
CA VAL A 45 -2.13 4.99 -13.04
C VAL A 45 -1.84 6.43 -13.47
N THR A 46 -1.22 7.20 -12.58
CA THR A 46 -0.65 8.51 -12.89
C THR A 46 0.86 8.37 -13.07
N ARG A 47 1.41 8.98 -14.13
CA ARG A 47 2.84 9.03 -14.40
C ARG A 47 3.34 10.46 -14.28
N CYS A 48 4.46 10.63 -13.62
CA CYS A 48 5.16 11.90 -13.50
C CYS A 48 6.48 11.83 -14.26
N ARG A 49 6.76 12.83 -15.09
CA ARG A 49 8.07 13.08 -15.66
C ARG A 49 8.79 14.07 -14.76
N THR A 50 10.00 13.71 -14.35
CA THR A 50 10.89 14.57 -13.58
C THR A 50 12.07 14.94 -14.45
N ASP A 51 12.24 16.24 -14.68
CA ASP A 51 13.43 16.81 -15.28
C ASP A 51 14.29 17.46 -14.18
N ILE A 52 15.61 17.43 -14.35
CA ILE A 52 16.58 18.05 -13.46
C ILE A 52 17.41 19.07 -14.25
N TYR A 53 17.75 20.20 -13.64
CA TYR A 53 18.65 21.17 -14.26
C TYR A 53 20.10 20.71 -14.09
N ALA A 54 20.77 20.39 -15.19
CA ALA A 54 22.12 19.84 -15.17
C ALA A 54 22.94 20.19 -16.42
N THR A 55 24.25 20.01 -16.30
CA THR A 55 25.19 20.07 -17.41
C THR A 55 25.13 18.77 -18.22
N GLN A 56 24.90 18.89 -19.52
CA GLN A 56 24.94 17.80 -20.48
C GLN A 56 26.19 17.89 -21.33
N ILE A 57 26.69 16.75 -21.78
CA ILE A 57 27.78 16.69 -22.75
C ILE A 57 27.27 15.91 -23.95
N SER A 58 27.41 16.49 -25.13
CA SER A 58 27.05 15.86 -26.40
C SER A 58 28.20 15.94 -27.38
N LEU A 59 28.35 14.94 -28.25
CA LEU A 59 29.28 14.97 -29.37
C LEU A 59 28.58 15.59 -30.58
N LYS A 60 28.99 16.78 -30.99
CA LYS A 60 28.45 17.49 -32.18
C LYS A 60 29.58 17.78 -33.15
N ASN A 61 29.47 17.28 -34.39
CA ASN A 61 30.47 17.47 -35.45
C ASN A 61 31.90 17.10 -35.00
N GLY A 62 32.04 15.97 -34.30
CA GLY A 62 33.34 15.49 -33.78
C GLY A 62 33.87 16.24 -32.56
N ARG A 63 33.14 17.23 -32.02
CA ARG A 63 33.54 18.01 -30.84
C ARG A 63 32.57 17.80 -29.68
N TYR A 64 33.11 17.60 -28.48
CA TYR A 64 32.30 17.58 -27.27
C TYR A 64 31.83 19.00 -26.92
N VAL A 65 30.53 19.16 -26.74
CA VAL A 65 29.86 20.41 -26.39
C VAL A 65 29.14 20.22 -25.07
N SER A 66 29.43 21.09 -24.11
CA SER A 66 28.77 21.15 -22.82
C SER A 66 27.64 22.19 -22.84
N THR A 67 26.45 21.81 -22.38
CA THR A 67 25.28 22.70 -22.31
C THR A 67 24.53 22.51 -21.01
N ASN A 68 24.20 23.62 -20.34
CA ASN A 68 23.34 23.59 -19.15
C ASN A 68 21.87 23.70 -19.56
N GLY A 69 21.00 22.88 -18.96
CA GLY A 69 19.58 22.93 -19.23
C GLY A 69 18.79 21.88 -18.45
N TRP A 70 17.47 21.90 -18.62
CA TRP A 70 16.59 20.87 -18.11
C TRP A 70 16.76 19.58 -18.91
N VAL A 71 17.00 18.48 -18.21
CA VAL A 71 17.10 17.15 -18.79
C VAL A 71 16.20 16.16 -18.08
N PHE A 72 15.80 15.14 -18.83
CA PHE A 72 15.14 13.99 -18.26
C PHE A 72 15.97 13.38 -17.13
N ASN A 73 15.38 13.28 -15.94
CA ASN A 73 15.93 12.51 -14.84
C ASN A 73 15.30 11.11 -14.82
N ASN A 74 13.97 11.04 -14.72
CA ASN A 74 13.23 9.78 -14.75
C ASN A 74 11.73 9.97 -14.97
N LEU A 75 11.04 8.85 -15.28
CA LEU A 75 9.59 8.74 -15.07
C LEU A 75 9.31 8.10 -13.71
N THR A 76 8.21 8.49 -13.07
CA THR A 76 7.69 7.87 -11.86
C THR A 76 6.23 7.53 -12.05
N TYR A 77 5.90 6.26 -12.01
CA TYR A 77 4.52 5.81 -11.90
C TYR A 77 4.14 5.86 -10.43
N LYS A 78 3.18 6.73 -10.10
CA LYS A 78 2.71 6.93 -8.72
C LYS A 78 2.17 5.62 -8.15
N ALA A 79 2.11 5.57 -6.82
CA ALA A 79 1.63 4.42 -6.07
C ALA A 79 0.32 3.88 -6.66
N SER A 80 0.33 2.62 -7.10
CA SER A 80 -0.84 1.87 -7.61
C SER A 80 -0.77 0.40 -7.18
N PRO A 81 -1.87 -0.37 -7.17
CA PRO A 81 -1.83 -1.78 -6.80
C PRO A 81 -0.87 -2.59 -7.68
N ARG A 82 -0.07 -3.47 -7.08
CA ARG A 82 0.93 -4.29 -7.79
C ARG A 82 0.31 -5.17 -8.88
N THR A 83 -0.92 -5.62 -8.68
CA THR A 83 -1.67 -6.45 -9.65
C THR A 83 -1.82 -5.79 -11.02
N GLN A 84 -1.89 -4.46 -11.08
CA GLN A 84 -1.97 -3.70 -12.34
C GLN A 84 -0.70 -3.83 -13.19
N TRP A 85 0.40 -4.28 -12.62
CA TRP A 85 1.71 -4.36 -13.25
C TRP A 85 2.18 -5.80 -13.52
N SER A 86 1.39 -6.81 -13.18
CA SER A 86 1.74 -8.23 -13.29
C SER A 86 2.28 -8.64 -14.68
N ASN A 87 1.71 -8.09 -15.74
CA ASN A 87 2.10 -8.34 -17.13
C ASN A 87 3.06 -7.29 -17.72
N ASN A 88 3.57 -6.36 -16.90
CA ASN A 88 4.44 -5.29 -17.34
C ASN A 88 5.83 -5.42 -16.70
N ASN A 89 6.89 -5.54 -17.51
CA ASN A 89 8.27 -5.67 -17.04
C ASN A 89 8.79 -4.46 -16.24
N LEU A 90 8.10 -3.32 -16.27
CA LEU A 90 8.43 -2.17 -15.41
C LEU A 90 8.06 -2.39 -13.93
N GLY A 91 7.12 -3.31 -13.64
CA GLY A 91 6.64 -3.58 -12.29
C GLY A 91 6.95 -4.98 -11.74
N LYS A 92 7.92 -5.67 -12.35
CA LYS A 92 8.46 -6.95 -11.85
C LYS A 92 9.95 -7.06 -12.14
N THR A 93 10.67 -7.81 -11.33
CA THR A 93 12.09 -8.09 -11.58
C THR A 93 12.22 -8.85 -12.90
N ALA A 94 12.88 -8.25 -13.89
CA ALA A 94 12.97 -8.78 -15.26
C ALA A 94 14.09 -8.10 -16.06
N GLU A 95 14.61 -8.80 -17.06
CA GLU A 95 15.48 -8.24 -18.11
C GLU A 95 14.83 -8.48 -19.48
N TRP A 96 14.89 -7.50 -20.38
CA TRP A 96 14.32 -7.63 -21.72
C TRP A 96 14.94 -6.67 -22.72
N THR A 97 14.71 -6.93 -24.00
CA THR A 97 14.98 -5.98 -25.10
C THR A 97 13.65 -5.45 -25.62
N SER A 98 13.46 -4.13 -25.67
CA SER A 98 12.26 -3.53 -26.23
C SER A 98 12.23 -3.65 -27.76
N ALA A 99 11.05 -3.46 -28.37
CA ALA A 99 10.87 -3.59 -29.82
C ALA A 99 11.77 -2.64 -30.65
N ASP A 100 12.23 -1.55 -30.05
CA ASP A 100 13.20 -0.61 -30.63
C ASP A 100 14.67 -1.01 -30.42
N GLY A 101 14.93 -2.23 -29.94
CA GLY A 101 16.27 -2.79 -29.76
C GLY A 101 16.99 -2.37 -28.47
N ARG A 102 16.38 -1.55 -27.62
CA ARG A 102 17.03 -1.11 -26.37
C ARG A 102 16.97 -2.21 -25.30
N ARG A 103 18.06 -2.42 -24.59
CA ARG A 103 18.14 -3.38 -23.48
C ARG A 103 17.67 -2.73 -22.19
N TRP A 104 16.92 -3.47 -21.39
CA TRP A 104 16.30 -3.03 -20.16
C TRP A 104 16.46 -4.06 -19.05
N TYR A 105 16.45 -3.57 -17.82
CA TYR A 105 16.38 -4.35 -16.61
C TYR A 105 15.53 -3.63 -15.58
N THR A 106 14.73 -4.37 -14.81
CA THR A 106 14.00 -3.89 -13.64
C THR A 106 14.39 -4.72 -12.43
N GLN A 107 14.67 -4.04 -11.31
CA GLN A 107 14.66 -4.63 -9.96
C GLN A 107 13.46 -4.13 -9.18
N CYS A 108 12.90 -4.99 -8.34
CA CYS A 108 11.87 -4.64 -7.38
C CYS A 108 12.24 -5.13 -5.97
N ASP A 109 11.77 -4.42 -4.96
CA ASP A 109 11.83 -4.83 -3.56
C ASP A 109 13.26 -5.09 -3.02
N THR A 110 14.26 -4.41 -3.59
CA THR A 110 15.65 -4.46 -3.14
C THR A 110 15.96 -3.29 -2.18
N PRO A 111 17.06 -3.32 -1.42
CA PRO A 111 17.49 -2.18 -0.62
C PRO A 111 17.58 -0.86 -1.42
N THR A 112 17.93 -0.95 -2.71
CA THR A 112 18.03 0.20 -3.62
C THR A 112 16.68 0.78 -4.01
N THR A 113 15.65 -0.05 -4.14
CA THR A 113 14.30 0.39 -4.55
C THR A 113 13.40 0.71 -3.36
N GLY A 114 13.72 0.17 -2.18
CA GLY A 114 12.78 0.04 -1.07
C GLY A 114 11.80 -1.10 -1.30
N ARG A 115 11.08 -1.48 -0.25
CA ARG A 115 9.91 -2.36 -0.36
C ARG A 115 8.80 -1.61 -1.09
N ASN A 116 8.03 -2.31 -1.94
CA ASN A 116 6.92 -1.76 -2.71
C ASN A 116 7.30 -0.74 -3.78
N GLY A 117 8.46 -0.95 -4.39
CA GLY A 117 8.89 -0.20 -5.55
C GLY A 117 9.72 -1.03 -6.50
N CYS A 118 9.69 -0.64 -7.77
CA CYS A 118 10.58 -1.11 -8.81
C CYS A 118 11.38 0.06 -9.38
N ARG A 119 12.62 -0.20 -9.77
CA ARG A 119 13.44 0.70 -10.60
C ARG A 119 13.82 -0.01 -11.88
N SER A 120 13.55 0.63 -13.00
CA SER A 120 13.94 0.17 -14.33
C SER A 120 15.11 0.99 -14.85
N TYR A 121 16.04 0.29 -15.48
CA TYR A 121 17.26 0.79 -16.06
C TYR A 121 17.30 0.45 -17.55
N ILE A 122 17.92 1.32 -18.32
CA ILE A 122 18.12 1.14 -19.75
C ILE A 122 19.62 1.13 -20.06
N TRP A 123 20.06 0.24 -20.94
CA TRP A 123 21.46 0.23 -21.38
C TRP A 123 21.68 1.36 -22.36
N GLY A 124 22.73 2.16 -22.14
CA GLY A 124 23.10 3.23 -23.05
C GLY A 124 24.48 3.78 -22.77
N THR A 125 24.87 4.77 -23.58
CA THR A 125 26.16 5.45 -23.49
C THR A 125 25.98 6.80 -22.80
N ALA A 126 26.72 7.04 -21.72
CA ALA A 126 26.85 8.34 -21.07
C ALA A 126 28.22 8.95 -21.35
N ILE A 127 28.29 10.27 -21.53
CA ILE A 127 29.55 11.00 -21.69
C ILE A 127 29.85 11.72 -20.38
N SER A 128 31.01 11.43 -19.79
CA SER A 128 31.50 12.12 -18.59
C SER A 128 32.68 13.01 -18.96
N ALA A 129 32.76 14.19 -18.32
CA ALA A 129 33.93 15.05 -18.37
C ALA A 129 34.83 14.74 -17.16
N LYS A 130 36.14 14.65 -17.39
CA LYS A 130 37.15 14.49 -16.36
C LYS A 130 38.18 15.60 -16.50
N ALA A 131 38.52 16.25 -15.39
CA ALA A 131 39.64 17.19 -15.37
C ALA A 131 40.96 16.43 -15.62
N SER A 132 41.81 16.98 -16.48
CA SER A 132 43.16 16.50 -16.75
C SER A 132 44.17 17.64 -16.62
N SER A 133 45.46 17.29 -16.58
CA SER A 133 46.56 18.27 -16.57
C SER A 133 46.62 19.15 -17.82
N SER A 134 45.97 18.75 -18.92
CA SER A 134 45.91 19.48 -20.20
C SER A 134 44.54 20.11 -20.48
N GLY A 135 43.60 20.07 -19.53
CA GLY A 135 42.26 20.63 -19.69
C GLY A 135 41.15 19.67 -19.27
N THR A 136 40.14 19.48 -20.12
CA THR A 136 39.03 18.54 -19.88
C THR A 136 39.11 17.40 -20.89
N THR A 137 39.14 16.17 -20.41
CA THR A 137 38.96 14.97 -21.23
C THR A 137 37.53 14.46 -21.12
N TYR A 138 37.06 13.80 -22.17
CA TYR A 138 35.71 13.24 -22.22
C TYR A 138 35.79 11.73 -22.42
N VAL A 139 35.02 10.99 -21.62
CA VAL A 139 34.98 9.53 -21.66
C VAL A 139 33.56 9.08 -21.93
N GLN A 140 33.38 8.28 -22.97
CA GLN A 140 32.13 7.56 -23.22
C GLN A 140 32.12 6.30 -22.37
N GLN A 141 31.04 6.08 -21.63
CA GLN A 141 30.86 4.93 -20.77
C GLN A 141 29.52 4.29 -21.11
N GLU A 142 29.55 3.02 -21.50
CA GLU A 142 28.33 2.22 -21.60
C GLU A 142 27.94 1.70 -20.22
N GLY A 143 26.63 1.67 -19.96
CA GLY A 143 26.13 1.09 -18.72
C GLY A 143 24.63 1.24 -18.55
N TRP A 144 24.15 0.66 -17.45
CA TRP A 144 22.77 0.77 -17.02
C TRP A 144 22.49 2.17 -16.45
N GLN A 145 21.60 2.90 -17.12
CA GLN A 145 21.14 4.22 -16.70
C GLN A 145 19.74 4.10 -16.09
N PHE A 146 19.53 4.69 -14.92
CA PHE A 146 18.22 4.73 -14.29
C PHE A 146 17.22 5.48 -15.19
N ASN A 147 16.03 4.92 -15.42
CA ASN A 147 15.04 5.50 -16.32
C ASN A 147 13.67 5.68 -15.67
N ASN A 148 13.17 4.68 -14.94
CA ASN A 148 11.81 4.72 -14.37
C ASN A 148 11.72 4.16 -12.96
N MET A 149 10.79 4.69 -12.17
CA MET A 149 10.30 4.09 -10.94
C MET A 149 8.83 3.69 -11.08
N VAL A 150 8.47 2.50 -10.62
CA VAL A 150 7.08 2.14 -10.31
C VAL A 150 6.97 2.06 -8.80
N ARG A 151 5.98 2.75 -8.24
CA ARG A 151 5.66 2.65 -6.81
C ARG A 151 4.37 1.87 -6.65
N PHE A 152 4.32 0.98 -5.67
CA PHE A 152 3.11 0.26 -5.33
C PHE A 152 2.43 0.88 -4.12
N THR A 153 1.10 0.89 -4.10
CA THR A 153 0.36 1.23 -2.89
C THR A 153 0.54 0.11 -1.86
N ASN A 154 0.73 0.47 -0.60
CA ASN A 154 0.53 -0.46 0.49
C ASN A 154 -0.97 -0.60 0.83
N ASP A 155 -1.82 0.31 0.36
CA ASP A 155 -3.20 0.45 0.85
C ASP A 155 -4.18 -0.59 0.27
N VAL A 156 -3.80 -1.27 -0.81
CA VAL A 156 -4.57 -2.33 -1.48
C VAL A 156 -3.61 -3.32 -2.13
N TYR A 157 -3.67 -4.58 -1.70
CA TYR A 157 -2.94 -5.69 -2.34
C TYR A 157 -3.62 -6.13 -3.64
N ALA A 158 -4.93 -6.32 -3.62
CA ALA A 158 -5.70 -6.79 -4.77
C ALA A 158 -7.18 -6.42 -4.69
N THR A 159 -7.86 -6.48 -5.84
CA THR A 159 -9.32 -6.40 -5.93
C THR A 159 -9.80 -7.53 -6.82
N TYR A 160 -10.85 -8.22 -6.38
CA TYR A 160 -11.45 -9.34 -7.07
C TYR A 160 -12.95 -9.10 -7.24
N SER A 161 -13.52 -9.72 -8.26
CA SER A 161 -14.97 -9.79 -8.45
C SER A 161 -15.37 -11.12 -9.07
N GLY A 162 -16.65 -11.45 -8.92
CA GLY A 162 -17.24 -12.64 -9.48
C GLY A 162 -18.74 -12.72 -9.19
N THR A 163 -19.33 -13.82 -9.63
CA THR A 163 -20.72 -14.21 -9.34
C THR A 163 -20.70 -15.68 -8.96
N GLY A 164 -21.46 -16.06 -7.95
CA GLY A 164 -21.44 -17.44 -7.48
C GLY A 164 -20.16 -17.79 -6.70
N PRO A 165 -19.95 -19.08 -6.38
CA PRO A 165 -18.78 -19.55 -5.65
C PRO A 165 -17.48 -19.39 -6.44
N LYS A 166 -16.38 -19.07 -5.74
CA LYS A 166 -15.05 -18.95 -6.36
C LYS A 166 -13.91 -19.02 -5.35
N THR A 167 -12.90 -19.82 -5.68
CA THR A 167 -11.61 -19.79 -4.99
C THR A 167 -10.64 -18.83 -5.68
N ILE A 168 -9.96 -18.00 -4.89
CA ILE A 168 -9.07 -16.91 -5.32
C ILE A 168 -7.71 -17.13 -4.70
N THR A 169 -6.64 -17.10 -5.48
CA THR A 169 -5.28 -17.09 -4.94
C THR A 169 -4.88 -15.68 -4.50
N LEU A 170 -4.40 -15.56 -3.27
CA LEU A 170 -3.89 -14.30 -2.72
C LEU A 170 -2.53 -13.94 -3.35
N PRO A 171 -2.18 -12.65 -3.43
CA PRO A 171 -0.85 -12.24 -3.89
C PRO A 171 0.24 -12.84 -2.98
N ARG A 172 1.36 -13.26 -3.57
CA ARG A 172 2.49 -13.81 -2.79
C ARG A 172 2.96 -12.81 -1.74
N GLY A 173 3.06 -13.26 -0.48
CA GLY A 173 3.50 -12.44 0.65
C GLY A 173 2.43 -11.48 1.20
N ALA A 174 1.17 -11.64 0.79
CA ALA A 174 0.04 -10.99 1.43
C ALA A 174 -0.30 -11.79 2.72
N THR A 175 0.14 -11.28 3.86
CA THR A 175 -0.19 -11.77 5.21
C THR A 175 -0.83 -10.62 6.00
N GLU A 176 -1.53 -10.92 7.10
CA GLU A 176 -2.22 -9.93 7.93
C GLU A 176 -3.09 -8.98 7.08
N LEU A 177 -4.23 -9.47 6.59
CA LEU A 177 -5.05 -8.76 5.61
C LEU A 177 -6.32 -8.22 6.23
N TYR A 178 -6.75 -7.06 5.73
CA TYR A 178 -8.09 -6.51 5.90
C TYR A 178 -8.85 -6.69 4.59
N VAL A 179 -9.84 -7.56 4.59
CA VAL A 179 -10.63 -7.95 3.40
C VAL A 179 -12.00 -7.32 3.50
N ILE A 180 -12.31 -6.43 2.56
CA ILE A 180 -13.63 -5.78 2.47
C ILE A 180 -14.42 -6.46 1.35
N GLY A 181 -15.60 -6.96 1.66
CA GLY A 181 -16.50 -7.61 0.72
C GLY A 181 -17.79 -6.83 0.48
N THR A 182 -18.29 -6.89 -0.76
CA THR A 182 -19.67 -6.49 -1.10
C THR A 182 -20.35 -7.62 -1.81
N HIS A 183 -21.64 -7.82 -1.56
CA HIS A 183 -22.44 -8.81 -2.25
C HIS A 183 -23.80 -8.25 -2.66
N ARG A 184 -24.27 -8.67 -3.83
CA ARG A 184 -25.59 -8.39 -4.41
C ARG A 184 -26.26 -9.71 -4.76
N GLY A 185 -26.80 -10.36 -3.74
CA GLY A 185 -27.59 -11.58 -3.81
C GLY A 185 -28.59 -11.62 -2.66
N GLU A 186 -29.25 -12.76 -2.48
CA GLU A 186 -30.30 -12.95 -1.47
C GLU A 186 -29.89 -13.98 -0.40
N SER A 187 -28.87 -14.79 -0.67
CA SER A 187 -28.40 -15.87 0.21
C SER A 187 -27.07 -15.53 0.89
N ASN A 188 -26.42 -16.55 1.46
CA ASN A 188 -25.14 -16.46 2.15
C ASN A 188 -24.07 -15.82 1.25
N PHE A 189 -23.33 -14.89 1.85
CA PHE A 189 -22.05 -14.38 1.37
C PHE A 189 -20.99 -14.72 2.40
N MET A 190 -20.30 -15.83 2.16
CA MET A 190 -19.24 -16.32 3.03
C MET A 190 -17.88 -16.22 2.34
N VAL A 191 -16.87 -15.78 3.09
CA VAL A 191 -15.49 -15.74 2.64
C VAL A 191 -14.64 -16.43 3.69
N HIS A 192 -13.93 -17.48 3.29
CA HIS A 192 -12.97 -18.19 4.14
C HIS A 192 -11.55 -18.01 3.63
N GLY A 193 -10.59 -17.90 4.54
CA GLY A 193 -9.17 -18.12 4.24
C GLY A 193 -8.90 -19.61 4.09
N LEU A 194 -8.11 -19.99 3.08
CA LEU A 194 -7.60 -21.36 2.94
C LEU A 194 -6.07 -21.41 2.85
N ASP A 195 -5.49 -22.44 3.45
CA ASP A 195 -4.08 -22.79 3.32
C ASP A 195 -3.73 -23.36 1.93
N SER A 196 -2.47 -23.73 1.74
CA SER A 196 -2.00 -24.36 0.49
C SER A 196 -2.67 -25.72 0.20
N GLY A 197 -3.09 -26.44 1.25
CA GLY A 197 -3.80 -27.73 1.21
C GLY A 197 -5.34 -27.63 1.15
N ASN A 198 -5.91 -26.43 1.03
CA ASN A 198 -7.35 -26.15 1.05
C ASN A 198 -8.05 -26.40 2.40
N ARG A 199 -7.32 -26.35 3.52
CA ARG A 199 -7.93 -26.33 4.86
C ARG A 199 -8.34 -24.90 5.20
N VAL A 200 -9.48 -24.74 5.87
CA VAL A 200 -9.94 -23.44 6.35
C VAL A 200 -9.03 -22.96 7.47
N THR A 201 -8.56 -21.73 7.35
CA THR A 201 -7.64 -21.05 8.28
C THR A 201 -8.32 -19.87 8.97
N ASP A 202 -9.12 -19.11 8.21
CA ASP A 202 -9.80 -17.91 8.70
C ASP A 202 -11.29 -17.89 8.29
N TYR A 203 -12.15 -17.38 9.18
CA TYR A 203 -13.54 -17.04 8.87
C TYR A 203 -13.65 -15.53 8.66
N VAL A 204 -13.59 -15.09 7.40
CA VAL A 204 -13.36 -13.68 7.06
C VAL A 204 -14.66 -12.90 6.99
N ILE A 205 -15.65 -13.37 6.24
CA ILE A 205 -16.96 -12.72 6.11
C ILE A 205 -18.03 -13.81 6.21
N ASN A 206 -19.09 -13.55 6.96
CA ASN A 206 -20.27 -14.41 7.03
C ASN A 206 -21.53 -13.54 7.16
N GLU A 207 -22.13 -13.23 6.02
CA GLU A 207 -23.25 -12.30 5.90
C GLU A 207 -24.34 -12.91 5.02
N ILE A 208 -25.55 -12.33 5.04
CA ILE A 208 -26.67 -12.79 4.19
C ILE A 208 -27.22 -11.63 3.38
N GLY A 209 -27.53 -11.89 2.11
CA GLY A 209 -28.21 -10.96 1.23
C GLY A 209 -27.32 -9.86 0.67
N THR A 210 -27.92 -8.70 0.38
CA THR A 210 -27.19 -7.55 -0.17
C THR A 210 -26.48 -6.80 0.94
N THR A 211 -25.17 -7.01 1.03
CA THR A 211 -24.38 -6.60 2.19
C THR A 211 -23.01 -6.01 1.80
N ARG A 212 -22.42 -5.33 2.78
CA ARG A 212 -21.00 -4.95 2.81
C ARG A 212 -20.51 -5.31 4.20
N GLY A 213 -19.45 -6.11 4.27
CA GLY A 213 -18.76 -6.44 5.50
C GLY A 213 -17.25 -6.44 5.28
N ALA A 214 -16.50 -6.52 6.37
CA ALA A 214 -15.06 -6.71 6.31
C ALA A 214 -14.60 -7.65 7.42
N GLY A 215 -13.49 -8.32 7.16
CA GLY A 215 -12.86 -9.26 8.08
C GLY A 215 -11.35 -9.29 7.93
N ALA A 216 -10.72 -10.08 8.77
CA ALA A 216 -9.27 -10.25 8.78
C ALA A 216 -8.86 -11.62 8.25
N VAL A 217 -7.63 -11.70 7.75
CA VAL A 217 -6.94 -12.94 7.40
C VAL A 217 -5.56 -12.90 8.02
N GLY A 218 -5.16 -14.00 8.65
CA GLY A 218 -3.83 -14.13 9.24
C GLY A 218 -3.62 -13.30 10.49
N ILE A 219 -4.67 -13.19 11.32
CA ILE A 219 -4.52 -12.85 12.74
C ILE A 219 -4.06 -14.09 13.51
N TYR A 220 -4.66 -15.25 13.21
CA TYR A 220 -4.45 -16.50 13.95
C TYR A 220 -3.52 -17.49 13.25
N ASP A 221 -3.53 -17.52 11.91
CA ASP A 221 -2.73 -18.42 11.08
C ASP A 221 -2.10 -17.68 9.89
N ASP A 222 -0.77 -17.70 9.75
CA ASP A 222 -0.06 -16.97 8.70
C ASP A 222 0.10 -17.75 7.39
N ASP A 223 -0.46 -18.96 7.30
CA ASP A 223 -0.32 -19.84 6.14
C ASP A 223 -1.42 -19.68 5.07
N THR A 224 -2.37 -18.75 5.27
CA THR A 224 -3.47 -18.49 4.33
C THR A 224 -2.95 -18.06 2.96
N THR A 225 -3.27 -18.85 1.93
CA THR A 225 -2.83 -18.60 0.54
C THR A 225 -3.96 -18.31 -0.43
N LYS A 226 -5.22 -18.58 -0.05
CA LYS A 226 -6.39 -18.42 -0.89
C LYS A 226 -7.56 -17.84 -0.09
N LEU A 227 -8.50 -17.24 -0.81
CA LEU A 227 -9.83 -16.94 -0.32
C LEU A 227 -10.83 -17.83 -1.06
N ASP A 228 -11.71 -18.48 -0.32
CA ASP A 228 -12.85 -19.20 -0.89
C ASP A 228 -14.12 -18.39 -0.65
N VAL A 229 -14.83 -18.08 -1.73
CA VAL A 229 -16.07 -17.31 -1.70
C VAL A 229 -17.22 -18.25 -1.97
N GLU A 230 -18.22 -18.24 -1.09
CA GLU A 230 -19.53 -18.84 -1.31
C GLU A 230 -20.57 -17.72 -1.39
N ALA A 231 -21.28 -17.67 -2.52
CA ALA A 231 -22.25 -16.62 -2.83
C ALA A 231 -23.27 -17.12 -3.86
N ASP A 232 -24.47 -16.55 -3.88
CA ASP A 232 -25.47 -16.74 -4.94
C ASP A 232 -25.46 -15.60 -5.97
N GLY A 233 -24.97 -14.41 -5.57
CA GLY A 233 -25.01 -13.19 -6.36
C GLY A 233 -23.63 -12.67 -6.80
N HIS A 234 -23.63 -11.45 -7.34
CA HIS A 234 -22.40 -10.75 -7.71
C HIS A 234 -21.69 -10.21 -6.47
N TRP A 235 -20.39 -10.41 -6.37
CA TRP A 235 -19.57 -9.92 -5.27
C TRP A 235 -18.31 -9.20 -5.73
N THR A 236 -17.77 -8.36 -4.83
CA THR A 236 -16.42 -7.80 -4.95
C THR A 236 -15.67 -7.98 -3.65
N LEU A 237 -14.36 -8.21 -3.72
CA LEU A 237 -13.45 -8.23 -2.58
C LEU A 237 -12.33 -7.23 -2.80
N VAL A 238 -12.02 -6.43 -1.80
CA VAL A 238 -10.85 -5.55 -1.75
C VAL A 238 -9.95 -6.04 -0.63
N VAL A 239 -8.75 -6.51 -0.99
CA VAL A 239 -7.76 -7.02 -0.05
C VAL A 239 -6.74 -5.92 0.22
N LYS A 240 -6.59 -5.56 1.49
CA LYS A 240 -5.68 -4.54 2.01
C LYS A 240 -4.78 -5.14 3.11
N PRO A 241 -3.67 -4.52 3.51
CA PRO A 241 -3.02 -4.89 4.76
C PRO A 241 -3.93 -4.57 5.95
N LEU A 242 -3.77 -5.32 7.03
CA LEU A 242 -4.51 -5.14 8.27
C LEU A 242 -4.28 -3.75 8.89
N SER A 243 -3.12 -3.14 8.66
CA SER A 243 -2.82 -1.76 9.06
C SER A 243 -3.73 -0.70 8.42
N ALA A 244 -4.48 -1.04 7.36
CA ALA A 244 -5.47 -0.18 6.74
C ALA A 244 -6.88 -0.28 7.38
N ALA A 245 -7.06 -1.16 8.36
CA ALA A 245 -8.31 -1.27 9.11
C ALA A 245 -8.58 0.04 9.89
N PRO A 246 -9.85 0.47 10.04
CA PRO A 246 -10.19 1.70 10.75
C PRO A 246 -9.71 1.69 12.21
N THR A 247 -9.35 2.85 12.75
CA THR A 247 -8.95 2.97 14.17
C THR A 247 -10.09 3.54 15.00
N LEU A 248 -10.52 2.79 16.03
CA LEU A 248 -11.40 3.29 17.08
C LEU A 248 -10.62 4.26 17.97
N THR A 249 -11.14 5.48 18.13
CA THR A 249 -10.55 6.50 18.99
C THR A 249 -11.53 6.93 20.08
N ALA A 250 -11.10 7.84 20.95
CA ALA A 250 -11.93 8.39 22.02
C ALA A 250 -13.21 9.10 21.54
N SER A 251 -13.27 9.57 20.28
CA SER A 251 -14.47 10.17 19.70
C SER A 251 -15.52 9.14 19.26
N GLY A 252 -15.17 7.85 19.34
CA GLY A 252 -15.99 6.77 18.84
C GLY A 252 -15.91 6.57 17.32
N LEU A 253 -16.57 5.53 16.85
CA LEU A 253 -16.68 5.14 15.45
C LEU A 253 -18.10 4.63 15.17
N SER A 254 -18.53 4.67 13.91
CA SER A 254 -19.79 4.06 13.48
C SER A 254 -19.59 3.39 12.13
N GLY A 255 -20.32 2.32 11.89
CA GLY A 255 -20.21 1.51 10.69
C GLY A 255 -21.46 0.71 10.43
N ARG A 256 -21.38 -0.19 9.45
CA ARG A 256 -22.45 -1.11 9.06
C ARG A 256 -21.84 -2.42 8.58
N GLY A 257 -22.45 -3.52 8.96
CA GLY A 257 -21.94 -4.86 8.67
C GLY A 257 -20.77 -5.24 9.58
N SER A 258 -20.25 -6.46 9.42
CA SER A 258 -19.03 -6.89 10.10
C SER A 258 -17.82 -6.01 9.76
N ASP A 259 -16.89 -5.82 10.69
CA ASP A 259 -15.67 -5.03 10.49
C ASP A 259 -14.54 -5.42 11.45
N ILE A 260 -13.34 -4.95 11.16
CA ILE A 260 -12.14 -5.10 11.99
C ILE A 260 -11.63 -3.71 12.33
N LEU A 261 -11.41 -3.42 13.62
CA LEU A 261 -10.92 -2.12 14.06
C LEU A 261 -9.63 -2.24 14.87
N TRP A 262 -8.74 -1.27 14.72
CA TRP A 262 -7.63 -1.07 15.64
C TRP A 262 -8.05 -0.23 16.84
N TYR A 263 -7.56 -0.59 18.03
CA TYR A 263 -7.65 0.25 19.22
C TYR A 263 -6.28 0.40 19.88
N TYR A 264 -5.82 1.64 20.02
CA TYR A 264 -4.54 2.00 20.64
C TYR A 264 -4.72 2.84 21.92
N GLY A 265 -5.96 3.04 22.36
CA GLY A 265 -6.26 3.89 23.51
C GLY A 265 -6.06 3.18 24.86
N PRO A 266 -6.17 3.91 25.98
CA PRO A 266 -6.12 3.33 27.32
C PRO A 266 -7.37 2.47 27.62
N ALA A 267 -7.33 1.66 28.67
CA ALA A 267 -8.51 0.93 29.12
C ALA A 267 -9.66 1.91 29.46
N ARG A 268 -10.85 1.66 28.94
CA ARG A 268 -12.04 2.50 29.15
C ARG A 268 -13.33 1.77 28.77
N SER A 269 -14.46 2.30 29.19
CA SER A 269 -15.75 1.83 28.69
C SER A 269 -16.18 2.60 27.45
N PHE A 270 -16.81 1.89 26.52
CA PHE A 270 -17.55 2.44 25.38
C PHE A 270 -19.00 1.97 25.46
N THR A 271 -19.92 2.79 24.96
CA THR A 271 -21.30 2.41 24.66
C THR A 271 -21.35 1.86 23.25
N LEU A 272 -21.82 0.63 23.13
CA LEU A 272 -21.97 -0.06 21.86
C LEU A 272 -23.44 -0.09 21.49
N THR A 273 -23.76 0.20 20.24
CA THR A 273 -25.11 0.11 19.70
C THR A 273 -25.15 -0.72 18.44
N HIS A 274 -26.25 -1.40 18.21
CA HIS A 274 -26.56 -2.12 16.97
C HIS A 274 -28.06 -1.99 16.68
N ASP A 275 -28.45 -1.86 15.41
CA ASP A 275 -29.85 -1.76 14.97
C ASP A 275 -30.30 -2.88 14.03
N GLY A 276 -29.45 -3.90 13.80
CA GLY A 276 -29.78 -5.07 12.99
C GLY A 276 -30.63 -6.10 13.73
N GLU A 277 -30.90 -7.23 13.05
CA GLU A 277 -31.82 -8.27 13.53
C GLU A 277 -31.10 -9.59 13.84
N SER A 278 -29.84 -9.74 13.40
CA SER A 278 -29.04 -10.95 13.55
C SER A 278 -28.00 -10.83 14.68
N ASN A 279 -27.05 -11.76 14.74
CA ASN A 279 -25.97 -11.73 15.72
C ASN A 279 -25.19 -10.42 15.67
N PHE A 280 -25.12 -9.74 16.81
CA PHE A 280 -24.17 -8.68 17.11
C PHE A 280 -23.12 -9.22 18.07
N ILE A 281 -21.96 -9.58 17.53
CA ILE A 281 -20.84 -10.12 18.31
C ILE A 281 -19.70 -9.12 18.23
N VAL A 282 -19.13 -8.78 19.38
CA VAL A 282 -17.96 -7.92 19.46
C VAL A 282 -16.96 -8.57 20.38
N SER A 283 -15.74 -8.80 19.88
CA SER A 283 -14.61 -9.25 20.69
C SER A 283 -13.46 -8.25 20.59
N GLN A 284 -12.66 -8.21 21.65
CA GLN A 284 -11.40 -7.49 21.69
C GLN A 284 -10.27 -8.50 21.91
N GLU A 285 -9.24 -8.42 21.08
CA GLU A 285 -8.05 -9.24 21.17
C GLU A 285 -6.80 -8.38 21.32
N THR A 286 -5.97 -8.72 22.29
CA THR A 286 -4.63 -8.16 22.51
C THR A 286 -3.60 -9.26 22.27
N ALA A 287 -2.31 -8.93 22.35
CA ALA A 287 -1.25 -9.95 22.29
C ALA A 287 -1.33 -10.99 23.44
N GLU A 288 -2.04 -10.70 24.54
CA GLU A 288 -2.03 -11.52 25.77
C GLU A 288 -3.42 -12.02 26.20
N ASP A 289 -4.50 -11.42 25.69
CA ASP A 289 -5.86 -11.62 26.20
C ASP A 289 -6.89 -11.53 25.07
N TYR A 290 -7.94 -12.36 25.19
CA TYR A 290 -9.12 -12.37 24.34
C TYR A 290 -10.36 -12.11 25.19
N ARG A 291 -11.21 -11.18 24.76
CA ARG A 291 -12.43 -10.81 25.46
C ARG A 291 -13.62 -10.73 24.52
N GLY A 292 -14.60 -11.61 24.73
CA GLY A 292 -15.96 -11.41 24.21
C GLY A 292 -16.67 -10.27 24.96
N LEU A 293 -17.00 -9.19 24.26
CA LEU A 293 -17.65 -8.00 24.82
C LEU A 293 -19.17 -8.06 24.63
N VAL A 294 -19.62 -8.53 23.47
CA VAL A 294 -21.05 -8.66 23.12
C VAL A 294 -21.26 -9.97 22.38
N ASN A 295 -22.37 -10.65 22.68
CA ASN A 295 -22.87 -11.79 21.92
C ASN A 295 -24.39 -11.85 22.11
N GLU A 296 -25.10 -11.06 21.30
CA GLU A 296 -26.55 -10.88 21.38
C GLU A 296 -27.17 -10.98 19.99
N ILE A 297 -28.47 -11.21 19.92
CA ILE A 297 -29.24 -11.21 18.66
C ILE A 297 -30.08 -9.94 18.61
N GLY A 298 -30.00 -9.22 17.49
CA GLY A 298 -30.83 -8.07 17.18
C GLY A 298 -30.29 -6.74 17.71
N ALA A 299 -31.21 -5.81 17.98
CA ALA A 299 -30.87 -4.47 18.43
C ALA A 299 -30.18 -4.50 19.81
N TYR A 300 -29.12 -3.71 19.96
CA TYR A 300 -28.29 -3.68 21.16
C TYR A 300 -27.97 -2.25 21.59
N SER A 301 -27.94 -2.02 22.90
CA SER A 301 -27.40 -0.78 23.48
C SER A 301 -26.93 -1.03 24.91
N ALA A 302 -25.62 -1.09 25.12
CA ALA A 302 -25.05 -1.14 26.47
C ALA A 302 -23.59 -0.69 26.49
N SER A 303 -23.09 -0.41 27.69
CA SER A 303 -21.68 -0.10 27.91
C SER A 303 -20.86 -1.37 28.18
N ARG A 304 -19.66 -1.45 27.60
CA ARG A 304 -18.71 -2.55 27.79
C ARG A 304 -17.28 -2.04 28.08
N PRO A 305 -16.55 -2.70 29.00
CA PRO A 305 -15.19 -2.29 29.37
C PRO A 305 -14.14 -2.86 28.40
N PHE A 306 -13.47 -1.97 27.68
CA PHE A 306 -12.37 -2.29 26.78
C PHE A 306 -11.05 -2.26 27.55
N LEU A 307 -10.18 -3.22 27.22
CA LEU A 307 -8.78 -3.23 27.62
C LEU A 307 -7.99 -2.10 26.95
N ALA A 308 -6.83 -1.76 27.50
CA ALA A 308 -5.89 -0.90 26.82
C ALA A 308 -5.36 -1.58 25.56
N GLY A 309 -5.15 -0.80 24.50
CA GLY A 309 -4.47 -1.27 23.30
C GLY A 309 -2.95 -1.36 23.47
N PRO A 310 -2.22 -1.83 22.45
CA PRO A 310 -2.72 -2.20 21.11
C PRO A 310 -3.63 -3.43 21.12
N SER A 311 -4.78 -3.33 20.47
CA SER A 311 -5.72 -4.43 20.35
C SER A 311 -6.50 -4.35 19.03
N ILE A 312 -7.01 -5.49 18.58
CA ILE A 312 -7.96 -5.60 17.49
C ILE A 312 -9.37 -5.75 18.07
N ILE A 313 -10.34 -5.10 17.46
CA ILE A 313 -11.77 -5.30 17.73
C ILE A 313 -12.36 -5.99 16.53
N GLU A 314 -12.88 -7.19 16.73
CA GLU A 314 -13.63 -7.92 15.71
C GLU A 314 -15.12 -7.71 15.94
N LEU A 315 -15.82 -7.26 14.90
CA LEU A 315 -17.26 -7.01 14.94
C LEU A 315 -17.95 -7.88 13.90
N MET A 316 -18.94 -8.65 14.34
CA MET A 316 -19.94 -9.27 13.49
C MET A 316 -21.26 -8.54 13.68
N ALA A 317 -21.86 -8.07 12.59
CA ALA A 317 -23.12 -7.32 12.60
C ALA A 317 -23.80 -7.38 11.23
N ASP A 318 -25.13 -7.37 11.17
CA ASP A 318 -25.90 -7.25 9.92
C ASP A 318 -26.48 -5.83 9.71
N GLY A 319 -26.54 -5.04 10.79
CA GLY A 319 -27.06 -3.67 10.81
C GLY A 319 -25.98 -2.59 10.93
N ASN A 320 -26.44 -1.37 11.23
CA ASN A 320 -25.58 -0.27 11.62
C ASN A 320 -25.14 -0.46 13.07
N TRP A 321 -23.92 -0.04 13.37
CA TRP A 321 -23.39 -0.05 14.72
C TRP A 321 -22.65 1.24 15.07
N SER A 322 -22.52 1.53 16.37
CA SER A 322 -21.66 2.60 16.87
C SER A 322 -20.96 2.18 18.16
N ILE A 323 -19.75 2.72 18.37
CA ILE A 323 -18.95 2.54 19.59
C ILE A 323 -18.56 3.95 20.05
N ARG A 324 -19.00 4.41 21.23
CA ARG A 324 -18.82 5.80 21.71
C ARG A 324 -18.49 5.92 23.20
#